data_AF-A0A946EQL2-F1
#
_entry.id   AF-A0A946EQL2-F1
#
_cell.length_a   1.000
_cell.length_b   1.000
_cell.length_c   1.000
_cell.angle_alpha   90.00
_cell.angle_beta   90.00
_cell.angle_gamma   90.00
#
_symmetry.space_group_name_H-M   'P 1'
#
loop_
_entity.id
_entity.type
_entity.pdbx_description
1 polymer ?
#
loop_
_entity_poly.entity_id
_entity_poly.type
_entity_poly.pdbx_seq_one_letter_code
_entity_poly.pdbx_strand_id
1 'polypeptide(L)'
;MVGRSVGRAAQASGQFVEIMVSTEDLKIAEIAQACGAKVPFLCSVKNVDHYATTVHMLHAVLPQYSKVGRYFNLAFCLYPTAALAWPKDLSNGRAALEAGDFHAFMPVAEFDNAIWRSLRRDKDGRISMNFS
;
A
#
# COMPACT_ATOMS: atom_id res chain seq x y z
N MET A 1 -16.42 3.32 2.96
CA MET A 1 -15.63 2.10 3.26
C MET A 1 -14.16 2.45 3.19
N VAL A 2 -13.69 3.30 4.10
CA VAL A 2 -12.31 3.83 4.10
C VAL A 2 -11.67 3.37 5.41
N GLY A 3 -10.59 2.59 5.34
CA GLY A 3 -9.71 2.27 6.48
C GLY A 3 -10.07 1.06 7.37
N ARG A 4 -11.34 0.61 7.46
CA ARG A 4 -11.73 -0.41 8.47
C ARG A 4 -11.19 -1.83 8.23
N SER A 5 -11.19 -2.34 7.00
CA SER A 5 -10.88 -3.75 6.76
C SER A 5 -9.36 -4.03 6.84
N VAL A 6 -8.58 -3.14 6.24
CA VAL A 6 -7.13 -3.30 6.08
C VAL A 6 -6.38 -3.05 7.38
N GLY A 7 -6.75 -2.01 8.12
CA GLY A 7 -6.21 -1.77 9.46
C GLY A 7 -6.51 -2.93 10.42
N ARG A 8 -7.71 -3.51 10.33
CA ARG A 8 -8.07 -4.71 11.11
C ARG A 8 -7.25 -5.93 10.72
N ALA A 9 -7.00 -6.15 9.43
CA ALA A 9 -6.16 -7.25 8.99
C ALA A 9 -4.74 -7.15 9.56
N ALA A 10 -4.14 -5.95 9.52
CA ALA A 10 -2.83 -5.68 10.12
C ALA A 10 -2.86 -5.89 11.64
N GLN A 11 -3.85 -5.33 12.34
CA GLN A 11 -3.98 -5.48 13.79
C GLN A 11 -4.18 -6.94 14.21
N ALA A 12 -5.10 -7.64 13.55
CA ALA A 12 -5.42 -9.03 13.86
C ALA A 12 -4.29 -10.00 13.51
N SER A 13 -3.36 -9.62 12.62
CA SER A 13 -2.17 -10.44 12.35
C SER A 13 -1.21 -10.53 13.54
N GLY A 14 -1.16 -9.49 14.39
CA GLY A 14 -0.21 -9.43 15.51
C GLY A 14 1.27 -9.34 15.10
N GLN A 15 1.56 -9.07 13.81
CA GLN A 15 2.94 -9.13 13.27
C GLN A 15 3.64 -7.77 13.20
N PHE A 16 2.94 -6.69 13.51
CA PHE A 16 3.43 -5.32 13.32
C PHE A 16 3.73 -4.65 14.66
N VAL A 17 4.95 -4.12 14.78
CA VAL A 17 5.36 -3.28 15.92
C VAL A 17 4.84 -1.84 15.79
N GLU A 18 4.46 -1.44 14.58
CA GLU A 18 3.94 -0.12 14.26
C GLU A 18 2.90 -0.26 13.14
N ILE A 19 1.69 0.26 13.37
CA ILE A 19 0.64 0.39 12.35
C ILE A 19 0.32 1.88 12.26
N MET A 20 0.58 2.48 11.10
CA MET A 20 0.36 3.90 10.87
C MET A 20 -0.47 4.15 9.62
N VAL A 21 -1.20 5.27 9.62
CA VAL A 21 -1.94 5.76 8.45
C VAL A 21 -1.29 7.04 7.96
N SER A 22 -0.84 7.03 6.72
CA SER A 22 -0.39 8.24 6.04
C SER A 22 -1.59 8.94 5.41
N THR A 23 -1.87 10.15 5.86
CA THR A 23 -3.00 10.97 5.39
C THR A 23 -2.69 12.45 5.61
N GLU A 24 -3.31 13.30 4.79
CA GLU A 24 -3.36 14.74 4.98
C GLU A 24 -4.71 15.22 5.54
N ASP A 25 -5.75 14.38 5.38
CA ASP A 25 -7.09 14.66 5.88
C ASP A 25 -7.16 14.39 7.39
N LEU A 26 -7.47 15.45 8.15
CA LEU A 26 -7.63 15.41 9.60
C LEU A 26 -8.72 14.44 10.06
N LYS A 27 -9.83 14.34 9.32
CA LYS A 27 -10.92 13.40 9.65
C LYS A 27 -10.45 11.96 9.49
N ILE A 28 -9.67 11.67 8.44
CA ILE A 28 -9.06 10.34 8.26
C ILE A 28 -8.07 10.06 9.40
N ALA A 29 -7.28 11.07 9.80
CA ALA A 29 -6.34 10.93 10.91
C ALA A 29 -7.04 10.60 12.24
N GLU A 30 -8.10 11.34 12.57
CA GLU A 30 -8.93 11.11 13.76
C GLU A 30 -9.54 9.70 13.76
N ILE A 31 -10.10 9.27 12.63
CA ILE A 31 -10.67 7.92 12.48
C ILE A 31 -9.59 6.85 12.66
N ALA A 32 -8.41 7.04 12.07
CA ALA A 32 -7.30 6.11 12.18
C ALA A 32 -6.81 5.97 13.62
N GLN A 33 -6.65 7.09 14.33
CA GLN A 33 -6.29 7.11 15.75
C GLN A 33 -7.35 6.44 16.62
N ALA A 34 -8.64 6.73 16.38
CA ALA A 34 -9.75 6.08 17.07
C ALA A 34 -9.80 4.56 16.83
N CYS A 35 -9.28 4.09 15.69
CA CYS A 35 -9.14 2.66 15.38
C CYS A 35 -7.84 2.05 15.94
N GLY A 36 -6.99 2.81 16.64
CA GLY A 36 -5.74 2.32 17.24
C GLY A 36 -4.51 2.38 16.32
N ALA A 37 -4.62 2.97 15.13
CA ALA A 37 -3.45 3.23 14.29
C ALA A 37 -2.76 4.55 14.68
N LYS A 38 -1.47 4.67 14.38
CA LYS A 38 -0.70 5.89 14.59
C LYS A 38 -0.83 6.84 13.41
N VAL A 39 -0.83 8.14 13.70
CA VAL A 39 -0.71 9.21 12.70
C VAL A 39 0.34 10.18 13.22
N PRO A 40 1.64 9.81 13.14
CA PRO A 40 2.73 10.57 13.78
C PRO A 40 2.98 11.93 13.14
N PHE A 41 2.56 12.11 11.89
CA PHE A 41 2.63 13.36 11.14
C PHE A 41 1.56 13.34 10.06
N LEU A 42 1.12 14.53 9.64
CA LEU A 42 0.29 14.67 8.45
C LEU A 42 1.19 14.66 7.21
N CYS A 43 0.85 13.84 6.24
CA CYS A 43 1.51 13.88 4.94
C CYS A 43 1.09 15.19 4.25
N SER A 44 2.01 15.95 3.64
CA SER A 44 1.64 17.18 2.93
C SER A 44 1.54 16.93 1.42
N VAL A 45 0.52 17.55 0.80
CA VAL A 45 0.10 17.46 -0.62
C VAL A 45 1.24 17.53 -1.64
N LYS A 46 2.40 18.15 -1.31
CA LYS A 46 3.54 18.24 -2.24
C LYS A 46 4.12 16.88 -2.65
N ASN A 47 3.84 15.82 -1.89
CA ASN A 47 4.38 14.48 -2.13
C ASN A 47 3.35 13.50 -2.72
N VAL A 48 2.13 13.93 -3.07
CA VAL A 48 1.07 13.01 -3.53
C VAL A 48 0.39 13.57 -4.76
N ASP A 49 1.11 13.59 -5.88
CA ASP A 49 0.45 13.65 -7.18
C ASP A 49 -0.40 12.37 -7.37
N HIS A 50 -1.41 12.39 -8.23
CA HIS A 50 -2.23 11.20 -8.54
C HIS A 50 -1.42 10.05 -9.17
N TYR A 51 -0.14 10.29 -9.46
CA TYR A 51 0.86 9.34 -9.93
C TYR A 51 1.86 8.89 -8.83
N ALA A 52 1.68 9.32 -7.58
CA ALA A 52 2.56 8.95 -6.48
C ALA A 52 2.58 7.43 -6.30
N THR A 53 3.74 6.84 -6.59
CA THR A 53 3.95 5.40 -6.48
C THR A 53 4.06 5.00 -5.01
N THR A 54 3.86 3.71 -4.71
CA THR A 54 4.11 3.14 -3.38
C THR A 54 5.49 3.50 -2.86
N VAL A 55 6.48 3.51 -3.75
CA VAL A 55 7.87 3.85 -3.46
C VAL A 55 7.99 5.30 -3.01
N HIS A 56 7.29 6.23 -3.67
CA HIS A 56 7.30 7.64 -3.27
C HIS A 56 6.74 7.83 -1.85
N MET A 57 5.65 7.13 -1.51
CA MET A 57 5.09 7.16 -0.17
C MET A 57 6.04 6.61 0.89
N LEU A 58 6.76 5.52 0.60
CA LEU A 58 7.79 4.98 1.50
C LEU A 58 8.92 6.00 1.73
N HIS A 59 9.38 6.70 0.68
CA HIS A 59 10.38 7.76 0.79
C HIS A 59 9.89 8.99 1.57
N ALA A 60 8.58 9.26 1.58
CA ALA A 60 8.03 10.32 2.40
C ALA A 60 7.92 9.93 3.89
N VAL A 61 7.59 8.65 4.17
CA VAL A 61 7.28 8.17 5.53
C VAL A 61 8.52 7.73 6.31
N LEU A 62 9.37 6.88 5.73
CA LEU A 62 10.49 6.27 6.46
C LEU A 62 11.48 7.29 7.03
N PRO A 63 11.87 8.38 6.31
CA PRO A 63 12.77 9.39 6.87
C PRO A 63 12.19 10.13 8.08
N GLN A 64 10.86 10.29 8.18
CA GLN A 64 10.24 10.93 9.34
C GLN A 64 10.37 10.06 10.59
N TYR A 65 10.29 8.73 10.44
CA TYR A 65 10.56 7.81 11.53
C TYR A 65 12.06 7.79 11.91
N SER A 66 12.96 7.88 10.93
CA SER A 66 14.40 7.96 11.22
C SER A 66 14.77 9.20 12.04
N LYS A 67 14.09 10.35 11.84
CA LYS A 67 14.31 11.56 12.65
C LYS A 67 14.00 11.37 14.13
N VAL A 68 13.13 10.42 14.47
CA VAL A 68 12.78 10.06 15.86
C VAL A 68 13.47 8.77 16.31
N GLY A 69 14.52 8.34 15.61
CA GLY A 69 15.32 7.17 15.98
C GLY A 69 14.62 5.82 15.79
N ARG A 70 13.58 5.75 14.95
CA ARG A 70 12.86 4.50 14.66
C ARG A 70 13.21 4.00 13.25
N TYR A 71 13.57 2.73 13.19
CA TYR A 71 14.00 2.04 11.97
C TYR A 71 13.24 0.72 11.84
N PHE A 72 12.93 0.33 10.61
CA PHE A 72 12.16 -0.87 10.31
C PHE A 72 12.88 -1.68 9.24
N ASN A 73 12.97 -3.00 9.44
CA ASN A 73 13.56 -3.93 8.47
C ASN A 73 12.59 -4.25 7.33
N LEU A 74 11.29 -4.28 7.64
CA LEU A 74 10.23 -4.58 6.69
C LEU A 74 9.13 -3.53 6.81
N ALA A 75 8.62 -3.10 5.66
CA ALA A 75 7.48 -2.20 5.56
C ALA A 75 6.39 -2.85 4.70
N PHE A 76 5.16 -2.83 5.20
CA PHE A 76 4.01 -3.35 4.47
C PHE A 76 3.13 -2.17 4.05
N CYS A 77 2.99 -1.96 2.75
CA CYS A 77 2.11 -0.93 2.20
C CYS A 77 0.75 -1.54 1.91
N LEU A 78 -0.25 -1.17 2.70
CA LEU A 78 -1.61 -1.65 2.52
C LEU A 78 -2.51 -0.51 2.03
N TYR A 79 -3.10 -0.71 0.85
CA TYR A 79 -4.02 0.26 0.27
C TYR A 79 -5.37 0.26 0.99
N PRO A 80 -6.02 1.42 1.21
CA PRO A 80 -7.32 1.48 1.88
C PRO A 80 -8.42 0.66 1.17
N THR A 81 -8.27 0.45 -0.14
CA THR A 81 -9.19 -0.27 -1.02
C THR A 81 -8.95 -1.78 -1.05
N ALA A 82 -7.91 -2.31 -0.39
CA ALA A 82 -7.64 -3.74 -0.28
C ALA A 82 -8.56 -4.41 0.75
N ALA A 83 -9.87 -4.22 0.63
CA ALA A 83 -10.87 -4.64 1.62
C ALA A 83 -10.92 -6.15 1.87
N LEU A 84 -10.37 -6.94 0.93
CA LEU A 84 -10.30 -8.39 0.97
C LEU A 84 -8.97 -8.93 1.52
N ALA A 85 -8.08 -8.09 2.03
CA ALA A 85 -6.84 -8.56 2.66
C ALA A 85 -7.14 -9.23 4.01
N TRP A 86 -6.61 -10.42 4.22
CA TRP A 86 -6.74 -11.19 5.46
C TRP A 86 -5.43 -11.16 6.26
N PRO A 87 -5.47 -11.33 7.60
CA PRO A 87 -4.27 -11.45 8.42
C PRO A 87 -3.27 -12.50 7.92
N LYS A 88 -3.78 -13.63 7.41
CA LYS A 88 -2.96 -14.72 6.84
C LYS A 88 -2.18 -14.28 5.60
N ASP A 89 -2.71 -13.34 4.80
CA ASP A 89 -2.05 -12.88 3.59
C ASP A 89 -0.80 -12.07 3.95
N LEU A 90 -0.88 -11.29 5.03
CA LEU A 90 0.25 -10.54 5.59
C LEU A 90 1.33 -11.49 6.13
N SER A 91 0.91 -12.55 6.82
CA SER A 91 1.80 -13.59 7.33
C SER A 91 2.54 -14.32 6.21
N ASN A 92 1.81 -14.69 5.16
CA ASN A 92 2.39 -15.37 4.01
C ASN A 92 3.34 -14.45 3.24
N GLY A 93 2.98 -13.17 3.04
CA GLY A 93 3.85 -12.20 2.39
C GLY A 93 5.16 -11.98 3.17
N ARG A 94 5.08 -11.92 4.50
CA ARG A 94 6.27 -11.84 5.38
C ARG A 94 7.18 -13.05 5.21
N ALA A 95 6.61 -14.25 5.32
CA ALA A 95 7.35 -15.50 5.19
C ALA A 95 8.02 -15.62 3.81
N ALA A 96 7.32 -15.22 2.73
CA ALA A 96 7.87 -15.23 1.38
C ALA A 96 9.03 -14.23 1.20
N LEU A 97 8.92 -13.03 1.77
CA LEU A 97 10.01 -12.05 1.79
C LEU A 97 11.23 -12.55 2.55
N GLU A 98 11.03 -13.15 3.72
CA GLU A 98 12.12 -13.62 4.59
C GLU A 98 12.78 -14.92 4.08
N ALA A 99 12.05 -15.75 3.35
CA ALA A 99 12.56 -17.01 2.81
C ALA A 99 13.42 -16.85 1.55
N GLY A 100 13.38 -15.69 0.89
CA GLY A 100 14.10 -15.45 -0.37
C GLY A 100 14.96 -14.20 -0.35
N ASP A 101 15.72 -13.99 -1.42
CA ASP A 101 16.49 -12.77 -1.66
C ASP A 101 15.65 -11.81 -2.52
N PHE A 102 14.61 -11.23 -1.92
CA PHE A 102 13.67 -10.35 -2.59
C PHE A 102 13.66 -8.95 -1.96
N HIS A 103 13.65 -7.92 -2.82
CA HIS A 103 13.51 -6.53 -2.38
C HIS A 103 12.05 -6.13 -2.09
N ALA A 104 11.08 -6.83 -2.68
CA ALA A 104 9.67 -6.54 -2.54
C ALA A 104 8.81 -7.78 -2.82
N PHE A 105 7.64 -7.82 -2.19
CA PHE A 105 6.59 -8.80 -2.45
C PHE A 105 5.29 -8.07 -2.74
N MET A 106 4.60 -8.47 -3.81
CA MET A 106 3.33 -7.89 -4.20
C MET A 106 2.31 -9.01 -4.40
N PRO A 107 1.16 -8.98 -3.68
CA PRO A 107 0.10 -9.92 -3.94
C PRO A 107 -0.51 -9.64 -5.32
N VAL A 108 -0.70 -10.69 -6.11
CA VAL A 108 -1.35 -10.64 -7.42
C VAL A 108 -2.53 -11.60 -7.42
N ALA A 109 -3.54 -11.27 -8.23
CA ALA A 109 -4.67 -12.15 -8.51
C ALA A 109 -4.62 -12.56 -9.98
N GLU A 110 -5.20 -13.71 -10.28
CA GLU A 110 -5.38 -14.14 -11.67
C GLU A 110 -6.29 -13.15 -12.41
N PHE A 111 -5.94 -12.89 -13.66
CA PHE A 111 -6.74 -12.07 -14.56
C PHE A 111 -7.17 -12.95 -15.73
N ASP A 112 -8.47 -13.22 -15.80
CA ASP A 112 -9.04 -14.24 -16.71
C ASP A 112 -8.84 -13.93 -18.21
N ASN A 113 -8.48 -12.69 -18.55
CA ASN A 113 -8.29 -12.28 -19.93
C ASN A 113 -6.80 -12.23 -20.29
N ALA A 114 -6.44 -12.87 -21.40
CA ALA A 114 -5.08 -12.82 -21.91
C ALA A 114 -4.64 -11.39 -22.21
N ILE A 115 -3.48 -10.98 -21.68
CA ILE A 115 -2.87 -9.66 -21.96
C ILE A 115 -2.71 -9.40 -23.47
N TRP A 116 -2.53 -10.47 -24.25
CA TRP A 116 -2.44 -10.48 -25.72
C TRP A 116 -3.68 -9.90 -26.42
N ARG A 117 -4.83 -9.84 -25.75
CA ARG A 117 -6.08 -9.24 -26.28
C ARG A 117 -6.29 -7.78 -25.85
N SER A 118 -5.28 -7.16 -25.22
CA SER A 118 -5.37 -5.76 -24.84
C SER A 118 -5.32 -4.82 -26.04
N LEU A 119 -6.03 -3.71 -25.91
CA LEU A 119 -6.20 -2.70 -26.95
C LEU A 119 -5.52 -1.39 -26.55
N ARG A 120 -5.02 -0.64 -27.52
CA ARG A 120 -4.59 0.76 -27.38
C ARG A 120 -5.48 1.68 -28.18
N ARG A 121 -5.65 2.90 -27.66
CA ARG A 121 -6.32 4.01 -28.34
C ARG A 121 -5.28 5.06 -28.74
N ASP A 122 -5.26 5.44 -30.01
CA ASP A 122 -4.41 6.53 -30.48
C ASP A 122 -5.04 7.91 -30.23
N LYS A 123 -4.32 8.98 -30.61
CA LYS A 123 -4.74 10.37 -30.43
C LYS A 123 -5.99 10.73 -31.25
N ASP A 124 -6.21 10.05 -32.38
CA ASP A 124 -7.37 10.23 -33.25
C ASP A 124 -8.57 9.40 -32.77
N GLY A 125 -8.38 8.61 -31.71
CA GLY A 125 -9.40 7.77 -31.12
C GLY A 125 -9.56 6.40 -31.77
N ARG A 126 -8.68 6.00 -32.69
CA ARG A 126 -8.70 4.66 -33.30
C ARG A 126 -8.20 3.63 -32.31
N ILE A 127 -8.73 2.42 -32.42
CA ILE A 127 -8.39 1.26 -31.58
C ILE A 127 -7.52 0.29 -32.38
N SER A 128 -6.46 -0.22 -31.76
CA SER A 128 -5.64 -1.31 -32.31
C SER A 128 -5.21 -2.27 -31.19
N MET A 129 -4.81 -3.48 -31.56
CA MET A 129 -4.25 -4.45 -30.60
C MET A 129 -2.89 -3.95 -30.10
N ASN A 130 -2.57 -4.21 -28.83
CA ASN A 130 -1.24 -3.92 -28.30
C ASN A 130 -0.17 -4.87 -28.85
N PHE A 131 -0.55 -6.09 -29.22
CA PHE A 131 0.37 -7.18 -29.57
C PHE A 131 0.05 -7.80 -30.94
N SER A 132 -0.16 -6.95 -31.95
CA SER A 132 -0.35 -7.35 -33.37
C SER A 132 0.85 -7.03 -34.23
#